data_AF-A0A3A8ZWW6-F1
#
_entry.id   AF-A0A3A8ZWW6-F1
#
_cell.length_a   1.000
_cell.length_b   1.000
_cell.length_c   1.000
_cell.angle_alpha   90.00
_cell.angle_beta   90.00
_cell.angle_gamma   90.00
#
_symmetry.space_group_name_H-M   'P 1'
#
loop_
_entity.id
_entity.type
_entity.pdbx_description
1 polymer ?
#
loop_
_entity_poly.entity_id
_entity_poly.type
_entity_poly.pdbx_seq_one_letter_code
_entity_poly.pdbx_strand_id
1 'polypeptide(L)' 'MDDLKQKIIRLLRTELPSALLQDVEEIEMLIRQEDYRQAYLKMYEIRKSPLWVSTGEYLQLIEKFWWNYAN' A
#
# COMPACT_ATOMS: atom_id res chain seq x y z
N MET A 1 4.89 1.92 -15.77
CA MET A 1 4.89 1.66 -14.32
C MET A 1 3.81 0.62 -14.06
N ASP A 2 4.16 -0.50 -13.43
CA ASP A 2 3.26 -1.64 -13.23
C ASP A 2 1.88 -1.23 -12.68
N ASP A 3 0.84 -1.67 -13.37
CA ASP A 3 -0.58 -1.39 -13.09
C ASP A 3 -0.96 -1.68 -11.63
N LEU A 4 -0.35 -2.69 -11.00
CA LEU A 4 -0.61 -3.06 -9.61
C LEU A 4 -0.15 -1.99 -8.60
N LYS A 5 1.05 -1.42 -8.79
CA LYS A 5 1.64 -0.41 -7.90
C LYS A 5 0.76 0.84 -7.85
N GLN A 6 0.35 1.32 -9.03
CA GLN A 6 -0.50 2.52 -9.15
C GLN A 6 -1.92 2.29 -8.62
N LYS A 7 -2.48 1.09 -8.82
CA LYS A 7 -3.79 0.73 -8.26
C LYS A 7 -3.80 0.81 -6.74
N ILE A 8 -2.77 0.28 -6.08
CA ILE A 8 -2.65 0.35 -4.61
C ILE A 8 -2.58 1.80 -4.14
N ILE A 9 -1.68 2.61 -4.72
CA ILE A 9 -1.53 4.02 -4.31
C ILE A 9 -2.84 4.80 -4.53
N ARG A 10 -3.53 4.59 -5.64
CA ARG A 10 -4.80 5.27 -5.92
C ARG A 10 -5.89 4.88 -4.93
N LEU A 11 -6.02 3.59 -4.62
CA LEU A 11 -6.99 3.11 -3.63
C LEU A 11 -6.69 3.72 -2.27
N LEU A 12 -5.43 3.66 -1.82
CA LEU A 12 -5.01 4.20 -0.54
C LEU A 12 -5.27 5.71 -0.44
N ARG A 13 -4.95 6.51 -1.46
CA ARG A 13 -5.25 7.95 -1.48
C ARG A 13 -6.74 8.29 -1.44
N THR A 14 -7.60 7.38 -1.91
CA THR A 14 -9.05 7.61 -2.00
C THR A 14 -9.74 7.18 -0.72
N GLU A 15 -9.31 6.07 -0.12
CA GLU A 15 -10.01 5.44 1.01
C GLU A 15 -9.42 5.78 2.38
N LEU A 16 -8.14 6.17 2.46
CA LEU A 16 -7.52 6.44 3.76
C LEU A 16 -7.93 7.80 4.33
N PRO A 17 -8.10 7.90 5.66
CA PRO A 17 -8.23 9.18 6.33
C PRO A 17 -6.96 10.01 6.17
N SER A 18 -7.10 11.35 6.22
CA SER A 18 -5.99 12.29 6.02
C SER A 18 -4.79 12.05 6.94
N ALA A 19 -5.03 11.50 8.14
CA ALA A 19 -3.99 11.16 9.11
C ALA A 19 -3.01 10.07 8.63
N LEU A 20 -3.39 9.25 7.64
CA LEU A 20 -2.58 8.18 7.07
C LEU A 20 -2.04 8.52 5.68
N LEU A 21 -2.31 9.72 5.14
CA LEU A 21 -1.85 10.09 3.79
C LEU A 21 -0.32 10.19 3.70
N GLN A 22 0.35 10.56 4.79
CA GLN A 22 1.81 10.58 4.84
C GLN A 22 2.40 9.17 4.68
N ASP A 23 1.75 8.15 5.24
CA ASP A 23 2.16 6.75 5.05
C ASP A 23 2.02 6.33 3.58
N VAL A 24 1.04 6.86 2.86
CA VAL A 24 0.86 6.59 1.41
C VAL A 24 1.98 7.22 0.58
N GLU A 25 2.42 8.43 0.93
CA GLU A 25 3.56 9.08 0.28
C GLU A 25 4.85 8.28 0.50
N GLU A 26 5.06 7.77 1.71
CA GLU A 26 6.20 6.92 2.03
C GLU A 26 6.16 5.60 1.25
N ILE A 27 4.99 4.94 1.17
CA ILE A 27 4.80 3.74 0.35
C ILE A 27 5.11 4.03 -1.12
N GLU A 28 4.60 5.13 -1.68
CA GLU A 28 4.88 5.48 -3.08
C GLU A 28 6.38 5.72 -3.31
N MET A 29 7.06 6.38 -2.37
CA MET A 29 8.50 6.58 -2.44
C MET A 29 9.27 5.24 -2.43
N LEU A 30 8.94 4.34 -1.50
CA LEU A 30 9.58 3.02 -1.40
C LEU A 30 9.38 2.20 -2.68
N ILE A 31 8.17 2.24 -3.26
CA ILE A 31 7.89 1.59 -4.55
C ILE A 31 8.75 2.18 -5.67
N ARG A 32 8.93 3.51 -5.73
CA ARG A 32 9.76 4.16 -6.75
C ARG A 32 11.24 3.84 -6.59
N GLN A 33 11.69 3.57 -5.37
CA GLN A 33 13.05 3.13 -5.04
C GLN A 33 13.24 1.61 -5.22
N GLU A 34 12.19 0.90 -5.64
CA GLU A 34 12.17 -0.56 -5.74
C GLU A 34 12.40 -1.29 -4.42
N ASP A 35 12.22 -0.61 -3.29
CA ASP A 35 12.23 -1.20 -1.95
C ASP A 35 10.86 -1.81 -1.63
N TYR A 36 10.53 -2.86 -2.38
CA TYR A 36 9.20 -3.47 -2.32
C TYR A 36 8.92 -4.17 -1.00
N ARG A 37 9.95 -4.68 -0.31
CA ARG A 37 9.79 -5.34 0.98
C ARG A 37 9.39 -4.34 2.05
N GLN A 38 10.03 -3.17 2.11
CA GLN A 38 9.64 -2.12 3.05
C GLN A 38 8.28 -1.52 2.67
N ALA A 39 8.02 -1.31 1.38
CA ALA A 39 6.71 -0.84 0.91
C ALA A 39 5.57 -1.78 1.37
N TYR A 40 5.77 -3.10 1.27
CA TYR A 40 4.81 -4.08 1.76
C TYR A 40 4.61 -4.01 3.28
N LEU A 41 5.69 -3.88 4.06
CA LEU A 41 5.58 -3.77 5.52
C LEU A 41 4.75 -2.55 5.93
N LYS A 42 4.97 -1.41 5.28
CA LYS A 42 4.17 -0.19 5.49
C LYS A 42 2.71 -0.38 5.11
N MET A 43 2.41 -1.00 3.95
CA MET A 43 1.05 -1.37 3.58
C MET A 43 0.39 -2.29 4.64
N TYR A 44 1.16 -3.22 5.19
CA TYR A 44 0.70 -4.14 6.22
C TYR A 44 0.46 -3.46 7.58
N GLU A 45 1.22 -2.41 7.91
CA GLU A 45 0.97 -1.56 9.08
C GLU A 45 -0.33 -0.75 8.92
N ILE A 46 -0.55 -0.14 7.74
CA ILE A 46 -1.81 0.55 7.42
C ILE A 46 -3.00 -0.39 7.58
N ARG A 47 -2.88 -1.64 7.14
CA ARG A 47 -3.91 -2.68 7.31
C ARG A 47 -4.31 -2.88 8.79
N LYS A 48 -3.35 -2.75 9.70
CA LYS A 48 -3.54 -2.93 11.15
C LYS A 48 -3.96 -1.65 11.86
N SER A 49 -3.95 -0.51 11.18
CA SER A 49 -4.28 0.77 11.78
C SER A 49 -5.72 0.79 12.28
N PRO A 50 -5.98 1.22 13.52
CA PRO A 50 -7.35 1.34 14.03
C PRO A 50 -8.12 2.49 13.36
N LEU A 51 -7.43 3.37 12.63
CA LEU A 51 -8.02 4.54 11.97
C LEU A 51 -8.71 4.19 10.64
N TRP A 52 -8.48 2.99 10.12
CA TRP A 52 -9.03 2.59 8.83
C TRP A 52 -9.37 1.11 8.82
N VAL A 53 -10.57 0.79 8.34
CA VAL A 53 -10.98 -0.60 8.12
C VAL A 53 -10.61 -0.98 6.70
N SER A 54 -9.66 -1.91 6.56
CA SER A 54 -9.20 -2.37 5.26
C SER A 54 -10.32 -2.97 4.41
N THR A 55 -10.40 -2.58 3.15
CA THR A 55 -11.34 -3.13 2.18
C THR A 55 -10.88 -4.48 1.63
N GLY A 56 -11.83 -5.30 1.17
CA GLY A 56 -11.51 -6.58 0.53
C GLY A 56 -10.63 -6.44 -0.71
N GLU A 57 -10.83 -5.36 -1.48
CA GLU A 57 -10.00 -5.02 -2.64
C GLU A 57 -8.55 -4.75 -2.21
N TYR A 58 -8.35 -3.93 -1.17
CA TYR A 58 -7.01 -3.67 -0.65
C TYR A 58 -6.28 -4.95 -0.25
N LEU A 59 -6.95 -5.86 0.46
CA LEU A 59 -6.36 -7.12 0.89
C LEU A 59 -5.88 -7.98 -0.30
N GLN A 60 -6.66 -8.04 -1.37
CA GLN A 60 -6.27 -8.75 -2.59
C GLN A 60 -5.09 -8.08 -3.30
N LEU A 61 -5.03 -6.75 -3.31
CA LEU A 61 -3.96 -6.00 -3.96
C LEU A 61 -2.63 -6.17 -3.21
N ILE A 62 -2.61 -6.08 -1.87
CA ILE A 62 -1.38 -6.25 -1.08
C ILE A 62 -0.85 -7.69 -1.12
N GLU A 63 -1.74 -8.69 -1.22
CA GLU A 63 -1.34 -10.09 -1.40
C GLU A 63 -0.68 -10.28 -2.77
N LYS A 64 -1.29 -9.76 -3.84
CA LYS A 64 -0.67 -9.76 -5.17
C LYS A 64 0.66 -9.01 -5.18
N PHE A 65 0.75 -7.90 -4.45
CA PHE A 65 1.98 -7.11 -4.36
C PHE A 65 3.11 -7.92 -3.73
N TRP A 66 2.81 -8.65 -2.64
CA TRP A 66 3.77 -9.56 -2.02
C TRP A 66 4.34 -10.56 -3.02
N TRP A 67 3.47 -11.34 -3.68
CA TRP A 67 3.90 -12.40 -4.59
C TRP A 67 4.64 -11.91 -5.83
N ASN A 68 4.34 -10.72 -6.33
CA ASN A 68 4.95 -10.20 -7.56
C ASN A 68 6.23 -9.39 -7.32
N TYR A 69 6.43 -8.79 -6.14
CA TYR A 69 7.53 -7.83 -5.92
C TYR A 69 8.30 -7.97 -4.60
N ALA A 70 7.66 -8.40 -3.51
CA ALA A 70 8.23 -8.29 -2.16
C ALA A 70 8.64 -9.63 -1.51
N ASN A 71 8.30 -10.75 -2.14
CA ASN A 71 8.68 -12.11 -1.73
C ASN A 71 10.13 -12.46 -2.07
#